data_AF-A0A450W274-F1
#
_entry.id   AF-A0A450W274-F1
#
_cell.length_a   1.000
_cell.length_b   1.000
_cell.length_c   1.000
_cell.angle_alpha   90.00
_cell.angle_beta   90.00
_cell.angle_gamma   90.00
#
_symmetry.space_group_name_H-M   'P 1'
#
loop_
_entity.id
_entity.type
_entity.pdbx_description
1 polymer ?
#
loop_
_entity_poly.entity_id
_entity_poly.type
_entity_poly.pdbx_seq_one_letter_code
_entity_poly.pdbx_strand_id
1 'polypeptide(L)'
;MVVNRQRMRKNMESYAVELCSEKPMFKIGEKIGKSQAYKLISIIFETAANTGKEPFELLLGSPEISRNFNRQELMEVLDPFDNTGYSEYLAQKILNSETT
;
A
#
# COMPACT_ATOMS: atom_id res chain seq x y z
N MET A 1 22.96 -17.48 5.98
CA MET A 1 21.57 -17.23 5.55
C MET A 1 21.59 -16.81 4.08
N VAL A 2 20.66 -17.30 3.25
CA VAL A 2 20.53 -16.92 1.83
C VAL A 2 19.26 -16.10 1.64
N VAL A 3 19.39 -14.88 1.11
CA VAL A 3 18.25 -13.98 0.85
C VAL A 3 17.81 -14.10 -0.61
N ASN A 4 16.53 -14.44 -0.84
CA ASN A 4 15.93 -14.45 -2.17
C ASN A 4 15.11 -13.17 -2.40
N ARG A 5 15.76 -12.14 -2.94
CA ARG A 5 15.16 -10.82 -3.17
C ARG A 5 13.96 -10.87 -4.13
N GLN A 6 14.04 -11.68 -5.18
CA GLN A 6 12.96 -11.80 -6.16
C GLN A 6 11.69 -12.38 -5.53
N ARG A 7 11.83 -13.40 -4.68
CA ARG A 7 10.69 -13.99 -3.98
C ARG A 7 10.09 -13.03 -2.94
N MET A 8 10.92 -12.26 -2.24
CA MET A 8 10.43 -11.21 -1.33
C MET A 8 9.59 -10.18 -2.09
N ARG A 9 10.09 -9.69 -3.23
CA ARG A 9 9.38 -8.73 -4.08
C ARG A 9 8.04 -9.30 -4.58
N LYS A 10 8.06 -10.50 -5.16
CA LYS A 10 6.84 -11.14 -5.69
C LYS A 10 5.77 -11.36 -4.61
N ASN A 11 6.19 -11.82 -3.43
CA ASN A 11 5.28 -12.02 -2.31
C ASN A 11 4.65 -10.68 -1.90
N MET A 12 5.49 -9.66 -1.72
CA MET A 12 5.03 -8.34 -1.33
C MET A 12 4.08 -7.73 -2.39
N GLU A 13 4.39 -7.84 -3.68
CA GLU A 13 3.52 -7.34 -4.77
C GLU A 13 2.13 -8.00 -4.74
N SER A 14 2.05 -9.26 -4.31
CA SER A 14 0.79 -10.01 -4.19
C SER A 14 -0.09 -9.52 -3.03
N TYR A 15 0.49 -8.85 -2.04
CA TYR A 15 -0.22 -8.31 -0.86
C TYR A 15 -0.13 -6.77 -0.78
N ALA A 16 0.38 -6.11 -1.83
CA ALA A 16 0.76 -4.70 -1.78
C ALA A 16 -0.39 -3.81 -1.33
N VAL A 17 -1.59 -4.02 -1.87
CA VAL A 17 -2.77 -3.22 -1.52
C VAL A 17 -3.13 -3.39 -0.05
N GLU A 18 -3.16 -4.63 0.45
CA GLU A 18 -3.48 -4.98 1.84
C GLU A 18 -2.43 -4.42 2.83
N LEU A 19 -1.15 -4.62 2.53
CA LEU A 19 -0.02 -4.13 3.31
C LEU A 19 0.04 -2.61 3.36
N CYS A 20 -0.41 -1.94 2.29
CA CYS A 20 -0.36 -0.50 2.22
C CYS A 20 -1.52 0.17 2.95
N SER A 21 -2.68 -0.48 3.14
CA SER A 21 -3.97 0.09 3.58
C SER A 21 -3.97 1.40 4.38
N GLU A 22 -3.11 1.58 5.39
CA GLU A 22 -2.95 2.84 6.12
C GLU A 22 -2.49 4.03 5.26
N LYS A 23 -1.43 3.88 4.45
CA LYS A 23 -0.89 4.99 3.63
C LYS A 23 -1.88 5.45 2.53
N PRO A 24 -2.51 4.55 1.74
CA PRO A 24 -3.60 4.89 0.84
C PRO A 24 -4.78 5.50 1.58
N MET A 25 -5.16 5.04 2.78
CA MET A 25 -6.23 5.71 3.53
C MET A 25 -5.92 7.18 3.81
N PHE A 26 -4.67 7.50 4.16
CA PHE A 26 -4.25 8.90 4.32
C PHE A 26 -4.25 9.66 2.99
N LYS A 27 -3.57 9.13 1.96
CA LYS A 27 -3.41 9.79 0.66
C LYS A 27 -4.71 9.96 -0.11
N ILE A 28 -5.55 8.94 -0.15
CA ILE A 28 -6.90 9.02 -0.72
C ILE A 28 -7.77 9.92 0.17
N GLY A 29 -7.60 9.85 1.50
CA GLY A 29 -8.30 10.68 2.47
C GLY A 29 -8.02 12.19 2.33
N GLU A 30 -6.87 12.60 1.80
CA GLU A 30 -6.59 14.00 1.46
C GLU A 30 -7.53 14.54 0.37
N LYS A 31 -8.07 13.67 -0.50
CA LYS A 31 -8.97 14.05 -1.60
C LYS A 31 -10.44 13.87 -1.27
N ILE A 32 -10.81 12.74 -0.66
CA ILE A 32 -12.22 12.38 -0.41
C ILE A 32 -12.62 12.41 1.07
N GLY A 33 -11.68 12.75 1.96
CA GLY A 33 -11.89 12.74 3.41
C GLY A 33 -11.56 11.38 4.05
N LYS A 34 -10.93 11.43 5.23
CA LYS A 34 -10.41 10.25 5.94
C LYS A 34 -11.47 9.17 6.22
N SER A 35 -12.65 9.56 6.69
CA SER A 35 -13.72 8.60 7.00
C SER A 35 -14.24 7.90 5.75
N GLN A 36 -14.33 8.63 4.63
CA GLN A 36 -14.77 8.07 3.36
C GLN A 36 -13.71 7.13 2.78
N ALA A 37 -12.43 7.51 2.84
CA ALA A 37 -11.32 6.65 2.43
C ALA A 37 -11.27 5.34 3.22
N TYR A 38 -11.43 5.38 4.55
CA TYR A 38 -11.49 4.17 5.38
C TYR A 38 -12.62 3.24 4.96
N LYS A 39 -13.85 3.78 4.81
CA LYS A 39 -15.02 2.99 4.41
C LYS A 39 -14.83 2.36 3.03
N LEU A 40 -14.34 3.16 2.07
CA LEU A 40 -14.08 2.69 0.72
C LEU A 40 -13.09 1.54 0.71
N ILE A 41 -11.93 1.72 1.35
CA ILE A 41 -10.87 0.70 1.38
C ILE A 41 -11.37 -0.58 2.08
N SER A 42 -12.12 -0.45 3.17
CA SER A 42 -12.73 -1.60 3.86
C SER A 42 -13.67 -2.40 2.94
N ILE A 43 -14.57 -1.71 2.24
CA ILE A 43 -15.51 -2.33 1.29
C ILE A 43 -14.76 -3.03 0.16
N ILE A 44 -13.67 -2.43 -0.35
CA ILE A 44 -12.86 -3.02 -1.42
C ILE A 44 -12.25 -4.34 -0.95
N PHE A 45 -11.64 -4.38 0.24
CA PHE A 45 -11.03 -5.62 0.75
C PHE A 45 -12.07 -6.70 1.04
N GLU A 46 -13.20 -6.33 1.62
CA GLU A 46 -14.31 -7.26 1.82
C GLU A 46 -14.81 -7.82 0.48
N THR A 47 -14.96 -6.96 -0.53
CA THR A 47 -15.37 -7.36 -1.87
C THR A 47 -14.33 -8.27 -2.53
N ALA A 48 -13.04 -7.94 -2.42
CA ALA A 48 -11.96 -8.77 -2.95
C ALA A 48 -11.94 -10.16 -2.30
N ALA A 49 -12.09 -10.23 -0.98
CA ALA A 49 -12.16 -11.48 -0.23
C ALA A 49 -13.35 -12.35 -0.65
N ASN A 50 -14.52 -11.73 -0.87
CA ASN A 50 -15.74 -12.45 -1.24
C ASN A 50 -15.79 -12.86 -2.72
N THR A 51 -15.13 -12.11 -3.61
CA THR A 51 -15.25 -12.30 -5.07
C THR A 51 -13.99 -12.86 -5.73
N GLY A 52 -12.85 -12.87 -5.04
CA GLY A 52 -11.54 -13.20 -5.61
C GLY A 52 -11.03 -12.16 -6.62
N LYS A 53 -11.69 -11.01 -6.76
CA LYS A 53 -11.24 -9.92 -7.62
C LYS A 53 -10.04 -9.21 -6.99
N GLU A 54 -9.16 -8.72 -7.86
CA GLU A 54 -7.97 -8.02 -7.44
C GLU A 54 -8.33 -6.62 -6.87
N PRO A 55 -7.84 -6.26 -5.66
CA PRO A 55 -8.18 -5.00 -4.99
C PRO A 55 -7.86 -3.72 -5.75
N PHE A 56 -6.74 -3.66 -6.48
CA PHE A 56 -6.34 -2.51 -7.29
C PHE A 56 -7.36 -2.23 -8.40
N GLU A 57 -7.84 -3.26 -9.12
CA GLU A 57 -8.86 -3.09 -10.16
C GLU A 57 -10.21 -2.68 -9.57
N LEU A 58 -10.57 -3.17 -8.38
CA LEU A 58 -11.75 -2.71 -7.65
C LEU A 58 -11.63 -1.23 -7.24
N LEU A 59 -10.46 -0.79 -6.76
CA LEU A 59 -10.20 0.61 -6.44
C LEU A 59 -10.27 1.48 -7.69
N LEU A 60 -9.62 1.09 -8.77
CA LEU A 60 -9.61 1.86 -10.02
C LEU A 60 -11.01 2.01 -10.61
N GLY A 61 -11.87 1.00 -10.44
CA GLY A 61 -13.27 1.03 -10.87
C GLY A 61 -14.21 1.83 -9.96
N SER A 62 -13.78 2.24 -8.76
CA SER A 62 -14.61 3.05 -7.86
C SER A 62 -14.76 4.47 -8.40
N PRO A 63 -16.00 5.00 -8.51
CA PRO A 63 -16.23 6.38 -8.95
C PRO A 63 -15.52 7.43 -8.09
N GLU A 64 -15.36 7.16 -6.80
CA GLU A 64 -14.66 8.03 -5.85
C GLU A 64 -13.15 8.13 -6.16
N ILE A 65 -12.54 7.01 -6.56
CA ILE A 65 -11.12 6.96 -6.96
C ILE A 65 -10.93 7.50 -8.36
N SER A 66 -11.71 7.01 -9.34
CA SER A 66 -11.53 7.35 -10.75
C SER A 66 -11.75 8.84 -11.06
N ARG A 67 -12.44 9.59 -10.18
CA ARG A 67 -12.58 11.05 -10.26
C ARG A 67 -11.37 11.82 -9.75
N ASN A 68 -10.54 11.22 -8.89
CA ASN A 68 -9.46 11.90 -8.17
C ASN A 68 -8.06 11.37 -8.50
N PHE A 69 -7.97 10.14 -9.01
CA PHE A 69 -6.73 9.45 -9.29
C PHE A 69 -6.83 8.75 -10.64
N ASN A 70 -5.78 8.87 -11.44
CA ASN A 70 -5.54 7.98 -12.57
C ASN A 70 -4.81 6.69 -12.12
N ARG A 71 -4.69 5.72 -13.03
CA ARG A 71 -4.04 4.42 -12.72
C ARG A 71 -2.62 4.59 -12.18
N GLN A 72 -1.82 5.47 -12.77
CA GLN A 72 -0.44 5.66 -12.37
C GLN A 72 -0.34 6.29 -10.97
N GLU A 73 -1.12 7.33 -10.70
CA GLU A 73 -1.17 7.96 -9.37
C GLU A 73 -1.63 6.96 -8.30
N LEU A 74 -2.61 6.10 -8.62
CA LEU A 74 -3.06 5.06 -7.71
C LEU A 74 -1.98 3.99 -7.48
N MET A 75 -1.21 3.62 -8.49
CA MET A 75 -0.06 2.71 -8.34
C MET A 75 1.01 3.29 -7.43
N GLU A 76 1.31 4.59 -7.55
CA GLU A 76 2.27 5.27 -6.67
C GLU A 76 1.77 5.32 -5.22
N VAL A 77 0.47 5.60 -5.01
CA VAL A 77 -0.16 5.60 -3.68
C VAL A 77 -0.08 4.22 -3.02
N LEU A 78 -0.18 3.16 -3.83
CA LEU A 78 -0.16 1.77 -3.39
C LEU A 78 1.24 1.15 -3.48
N ASP A 79 2.30 1.92 -3.75
CA ASP A 79 3.65 1.37 -3.85
C ASP A 79 4.14 0.90 -2.47
N PRO A 80 4.34 -0.41 -2.29
CA PRO A 80 4.77 -1.00 -1.03
C PRO A 80 6.22 -0.69 -0.65
N PHE A 81 7.10 -0.34 -1.60
CA PHE A 81 8.45 0.14 -1.28
C PHE A 81 8.42 1.47 -0.55
N ASP A 82 7.33 2.18 -0.75
CA ASP A 82 7.08 3.51 -0.27
C ASP A 82 6.40 3.46 1.13
N ASN A 83 6.21 2.25 1.68
CA ASN A 83 5.62 1.97 2.99
C ASN A 83 6.60 1.28 3.97
N THR A 84 7.90 1.56 3.87
CA THR A 84 8.90 1.00 4.80
C THR A 84 9.16 1.86 6.04
N GLY A 85 8.56 3.05 6.11
CA GLY A 85 8.72 3.97 7.25
C GLY A 85 10.18 4.25 7.59
N TYR A 86 10.51 4.20 8.89
CA TYR A 86 11.88 4.44 9.38
C TYR A 86 12.80 3.21 9.34
N SER A 87 12.45 2.14 8.62
CA SER A 87 13.20 0.88 8.65
C SER A 87 14.67 1.05 8.27
N GLU A 88 14.96 1.78 7.20
CA GLU A 88 16.34 2.06 6.77
C GLU A 88 17.10 2.90 7.81
N TYR A 89 16.48 3.97 8.29
CA TYR A 89 17.07 4.86 9.30
C TYR A 89 17.45 4.10 10.58
N LEU A 90 16.56 3.24 11.08
CA LEU A 90 16.81 2.46 12.29
C LEU A 90 17.92 1.42 12.08
N ALA A 91 17.94 0.74 10.92
CA ALA A 91 19.01 -0.18 10.58
C ALA A 91 20.37 0.52 10.55
N GLN A 92 20.44 1.69 9.91
CA GLN A 92 21.67 2.47 9.83
C GLN A 92 22.11 3.01 11.20
N LYS A 93 21.16 3.45 12.03
CA LYS A 93 21.44 3.94 13.38
C LYS A 93 22.13 2.86 14.24
N ILE A 94 21.67 1.62 14.17
CA ILE A 94 22.26 0.50 14.93
C ILE A 94 23.67 0.19 14.42
N LEU A 95 23.83 0.04 13.09
CA LEU A 95 25.14 -0.23 12.48
C LEU A 95 26.19 0.82 12.87
N ASN A 96 25.80 2.10 12.89
CA ASN A 96 26.68 3.19 13.27
C ASN A 96 26.97 3.24 14.78
N SER A 97 26.05 2.75 15.63
CA SER A 97 26.24 2.73 17.08
C SER A 97 27.18 1.62 17.57
N GLU A 98 27.37 0.56 16.79
CA GLU A 98 28.31 -0.53 17.11
C GLU A 98 29.75 -0.24 16.64
N THR A 99 29.99 0.90 16.01
CA THR A 99 31.32 1.30 15.51
C THR A 99 32.05 2.29 16.45
N THR A 100 31.56 2.50 17.68
CA THR A 100 32.17 3.34 18.73
C THR A 100 32.51 2.50 19.94
#